data_AF-A0A699UW59-F1
#
_entry.id   AF-A0A699UW59-F1
#
_cell.length_a   1.000
_cell.length_b   1.000
_cell.length_c   1.000
_cell.angle_alpha   90.00
_cell.angle_beta   90.00
_cell.angle_gamma   90.00
#
_symmetry.space_group_name_H-M   'P 1'
#
loop_
_entity.id
_entity.type
_entity.pdbx_description
1 polymer ?
#
loop_
_entity_poly.entity_id
_entity_poly.type
_entity_poly.pdbx_seq_one_letter_code
_entity_poly.pdbx_strand_id
1 'polypeptide(L)' 'NCLALADLGDSINLMPLSIWKKLRLPTLNDTKMVLELADRTISKPTGVAENVFVK' A
#
# COMPACT_ATOMS: atom_id res chain seq x y z
N ASN A 1 -7.48 -7.83 -17.30
CA ASN A 1 -7.10 -9.13 -16.75
C ASN A 1 -6.09 -8.86 -15.65
N CYS A 2 -6.57 -8.53 -14.45
CA CYS A 2 -5.76 -7.90 -13.41
C CYS A 2 -5.31 -8.98 -12.42
N LEU A 3 -4.01 -9.23 -12.37
CA LEU A 3 -3.43 -10.21 -11.46
C LEU A 3 -3.47 -9.66 -10.02
N ALA A 4 -4.05 -10.42 -9.11
CA ALA A 4 -3.95 -10.19 -7.67
C ALA A 4 -2.76 -11.00 -7.15
N LEU A 5 -1.89 -10.36 -6.39
CA LEU A 5 -0.77 -10.99 -5.70
C LEU A 5 -1.07 -10.92 -4.20
N ALA A 6 -1.05 -12.07 -3.52
CA ALA A 6 -1.10 -12.17 -2.07
C ALA A 6 0.26 -12.68 -1.59
N ASP A 7 0.92 -11.90 -0.74
CA ASP A 7 2.18 -12.26 -0.10
C ASP A 7 1.94 -12.43 1.41
N LEU A 8 2.57 -13.44 2.01
CA LEU A 8 2.29 -13.98 3.35
C LEU A 8 3.58 -14.33 4.11
N GLY A 9 4.51 -13.38 4.24
CA GLY A 9 5.74 -13.61 5.01
C GLY A 9 6.45 -12.37 5.55
N ASP A 10 6.48 -11.28 4.77
CA ASP A 10 7.15 -10.01 5.13
C ASP A 10 6.61 -8.86 4.24
N SER A 11 5.32 -8.95 3.89
CA SER A 11 4.71 -8.32 2.72
C SER A 11 4.23 -6.89 2.99
N ILE A 12 4.72 -5.92 2.21
CA ILE A 12 4.09 -4.59 2.13
C ILE A 12 2.91 -4.67 1.16
N ASN A 13 1.70 -4.66 1.69
CA ASN A 13 0.49 -4.60 0.87
C ASN A 13 0.31 -3.19 0.31
N LEU A 14 0.41 -3.06 -1.02
CA LEU A 14 0.15 -1.80 -1.71
C LEU A 14 -1.34 -1.66 -2.02
N MET A 15 -1.96 -0.63 -1.45
CA MET A 15 -3.33 -0.23 -1.78
C MET A 15 -3.32 1.10 -2.55
N PRO A 16 -4.00 1.19 -3.70
CA PRO A 16 -4.19 2.47 -4.38
C PRO A 16 -4.89 3.48 -3.46
N LEU A 17 -4.39 4.72 -3.43
CA LEU A 17 -4.95 5.80 -2.62
C LEU A 17 -6.45 6.06 -2.92
N SER A 18 -6.88 5.81 -4.14
CA SER A 18 -8.29 5.92 -4.54
C SER A 18 -9.18 4.91 -3.80
N ILE A 19 -8.72 3.68 -3.60
CA ILE A 19 -9.43 2.64 -2.84
C ILE A 19 -9.42 3.00 -1.35
N TRP A 20 -8.27 3.43 -0.81
CA TRP A 20 -8.16 3.89 0.57
C TRP A 20 -9.19 4.97 0.92
N LYS A 21 -9.32 5.97 0.04
CA LYS A 21 -10.31 7.05 0.19
C LYS A 21 -11.76 6.55 0.06
N LYS A 22 -12.04 5.63 -0.87
CA LYS A 22 -13.38 5.03 -1.03
C LYS A 22 -13.81 4.24 0.20
N LEU A 23 -12.88 3.54 0.83
CA LEU A 23 -13.10 2.79 2.07
C LEU A 23 -13.19 3.70 3.31
N ARG A 24 -12.96 5.02 3.15
CA ARG A 24 -12.99 6.02 4.23
C ARG A 24 -12.07 5.63 5.40
N LEU A 25 -10.91 5.06 5.07
CA LEU A 25 -9.91 4.68 6.05
C LEU A 25 -9.23 5.92 6.67
N PRO A 26 -8.61 5.78 7.86
CA PRO A 26 -7.95 6.89 8.56
C PRO A 26 -6.86 7.58 7.75
N THR A 27 -6.44 8.74 8.21
CA THR A 27 -5.31 9.47 7.63
C THR A 27 -4.03 8.62 7.68
N LEU A 28 -3.27 8.66 6.60
CA LEU A 28 -1.97 7.99 6.53
C LEU A 28 -0.91 8.79 7.28
N ASN A 29 0.04 8.09 7.90
CA ASN A 29 1.21 8.73 8.49
C ASN A 29 2.24 9.03 7.40
N ASP A 30 2.93 10.17 7.51
CA ASP A 30 4.03 10.49 6.63
C ASP A 30 5.12 9.43 6.72
N THR A 31 5.71 9.09 5.58
CA THR A 31 6.83 8.15 5.51
C THR A 31 7.93 8.66 4.59
N LYS A 32 9.16 8.33 4.94
CA LYS A 32 10.36 8.56 4.12
C LYS A 32 10.72 7.35 3.27
N MET A 33 9.91 6.29 3.32
CA MET A 33 10.12 5.08 2.53
C MET A 33 10.04 5.36 1.03
N VAL A 34 10.81 4.58 0.29
CA VAL A 34 10.79 4.49 -1.17
C VAL A 34 10.80 3.00 -1.50
N LEU A 35 10.00 2.60 -2.48
CA LEU A 35 9.84 1.21 -2.87
C LEU A 35 10.37 1.02 -4.28
N GLU A 36 11.19 -0.01 -4.47
CA GLU A 36 11.54 -0.51 -5.79
C GLU A 36 10.63 -1.68 -6.11
N LEU A 37 9.86 -1.56 -7.19
CA LEU A 37 8.94 -2.59 -7.66
C LEU A 37 9.70 -3.62 -8.53
N ALA A 38 9.09 -4.78 -8.77
CA ALA A 38 9.70 -5.85 -9.56
C ALA A 38 10.02 -5.44 -11.02
N ASP A 39 9.33 -4.42 -11.54
CA ASP A 39 9.60 -3.81 -12.84
C ASP A 39 10.71 -2.73 -12.79
N ARG A 40 11.42 -2.63 -11.65
CA ARG A 40 12.47 -1.66 -11.34
C ARG A 40 11.99 -0.21 -11.30
N THR A 41 10.68 0.02 -11.26
CA THR A 41 10.15 1.35 -11.02
C THR A 41 10.32 1.72 -9.55
N ILE A 42 10.70 2.98 -9.32
CA ILE A 42 10.85 3.54 -7.97
C ILE A 42 9.58 4.32 -7.65
N SER A 43 8.91 3.95 -6.57
CA SER A 43 7.66 4.57 -6.13
C SER A 43 7.79 5.11 -4.71
N LYS A 44 7.23 6.30 -4.48
CA LYS A 44 7.11 6.89 -3.15
C LYS A 44 5.66 6.79 -2.67
N PRO A 45 5.36 6.01 -1.64
CA PRO A 45 4.01 5.94 -1.09
C PRO A 45 3.57 7.29 -0.51
N THR A 46 2.27 7.57 -0.57
CA THR A 46 1.68 8.78 0.03
C THR A 46 1.81 8.79 1.54
N GLY A 47 1.80 7.62 2.18
CA GLY A 47 1.96 7.45 3.61
C GLY A 47 1.82 5.97 3.99
N VAL A 48 1.92 5.67 5.28
CA VAL A 48 1.79 4.32 5.84
C VAL A 48 0.70 4.27 6.89
N ALA A 49 0.05 3.12 7.01
CA ALA A 49 -0.87 2.82 8.11
C ALA A 49 -0.52 1.46 8.69
N GLU A 50 -0.51 1.38 10.01
CA GLU A 50 -0.24 0.16 10.76
C GLU A 50 -1.56 -0.40 11.30
N ASN A 51 -1.69 -1.73 11.32
CA ASN A 51 -2.82 -2.43 11.94
C ASN A 51 -4.20 -2.01 11.38
N VAL A 52 -4.31 -1.89 10.07
CA VAL A 52 -5.58 -1.57 9.39
C VAL A 52 -6.53 -2.77 9.49
N PHE A 53 -7.62 -2.62 10.24
CA PHE A 53 -8.66 -3.65 10.28
C PHE A 53 -9.52 -3.56 9.02
N VAL A 54 -9.39 -4.55 8.14
CA VAL A 54 -10.24 -4.71 6.95
C VAL A 54 -11.25 -5.80 7.27
N LYS A 55 -12.54 -5.48 7.17
CA LYS A 55 -13.65 -6.40 7.41
C LYS A 55 -14.10 -7.08 6.12
#